data_AF-A0A3R9EGK1-F1
#
_entry.id   AF-A0A3R9EGK1-F1
#
_cell.length_a   1.000
_cell.length_b   1.000
_cell.length_c   1.000
_cell.angle_alpha   90.00
_cell.angle_beta   90.00
_cell.angle_gamma   90.00
#
_symmetry.space_group_name_H-M   'P 1'
#
loop_
_entity.id
_entity.type
_entity.pdbx_description
1 polymer ?
#
loop_
_entity_poly.entity_id
_entity_poly.type
_entity_poly.pdbx_seq_one_letter_code
_entity_poly.pdbx_strand_id
1 'polypeptide(L)'
;MDQDKFTHIYRLPTATQIRIAKWQQTFNGTSDLVIHKAIEERNKQYRQPSFLLTGWSVNLFDKNDISITNHGKYIQTAMRTMVDRKVSYKRIYLTRVPLEQAEPALTNFKLEWISKHNHIARKYNQIMKKELLRYAREEEETLYPSIPKGEFDKTLWNRLVLSELGPIRKFDNPYFVKKSKV
;
A
#
# COMPACT_ATOMS: atom_id res chain seq x y z
N MET A 1 -17.40 -14.35 17.57
CA MET A 1 -15.93 -14.47 17.58
C MET A 1 -15.43 -13.08 17.92
N ASP A 2 -15.02 -12.88 19.17
CA ASP A 2 -14.49 -11.59 19.57
C ASP A 2 -13.01 -11.57 19.18
N GLN A 3 -12.64 -10.59 18.36
CA GLN A 3 -11.24 -10.37 18.04
C GLN A 3 -10.53 -10.07 19.36
N ASP A 4 -9.44 -10.79 19.64
CA ASP A 4 -8.61 -10.46 20.80
C ASP A 4 -8.02 -9.06 20.58
N LYS A 5 -7.53 -8.42 21.64
CA LYS A 5 -6.93 -7.08 21.52
C LYS A 5 -5.70 -7.08 20.59
N PHE A 6 -5.11 -8.25 20.33
CA PHE A 6 -3.99 -8.43 19.43
C PHE A 6 -4.41 -8.59 17.97
N THR A 7 -3.70 -7.89 17.08
CA THR A 7 -3.95 -7.99 15.64
C THR A 7 -3.76 -9.43 15.13
N HIS A 8 -4.76 -9.93 14.39
CA HIS A 8 -4.83 -11.26 13.80
C HIS A 8 -4.91 -12.46 14.76
N ILE A 9 -5.05 -12.22 16.07
CA ILE A 9 -5.24 -13.28 17.07
C ILE A 9 -6.69 -13.25 17.55
N TYR A 10 -7.30 -14.43 17.64
CA TYR A 10 -8.69 -14.61 18.00
C TYR A 10 -8.77 -15.62 19.13
N ARG A 11 -9.48 -15.28 20.21
CA ARG A 11 -9.79 -16.23 21.27
C ARG A 11 -11.04 -17.02 20.94
N LEU A 12 -10.92 -18.33 20.98
CA LEU A 12 -12.02 -19.29 20.94
C LEU A 12 -12.23 -19.83 22.37
N PRO A 13 -13.39 -20.44 22.69
CA PRO A 13 -13.67 -20.93 24.05
C PRO A 13 -12.60 -21.88 24.61
N THR A 14 -11.98 -22.68 23.75
CA THR A 14 -11.00 -23.71 24.15
C THR A 14 -9.64 -23.55 23.46
N ALA A 15 -9.46 -22.51 22.65
CA ALA A 15 -8.31 -22.38 21.77
C ALA A 15 -7.97 -20.93 21.44
N THR A 16 -6.76 -20.69 21.00
CA THR A 16 -6.31 -19.42 20.45
C THR A 16 -5.97 -19.64 18.98
N GLN A 17 -6.49 -18.80 18.10
CA GLN A 17 -6.29 -18.95 16.66
C GLN A 17 -5.67 -17.70 16.05
N ILE A 18 -4.64 -17.88 15.24
CA ILE A 18 -4.11 -16.85 14.37
C ILE A 18 -4.80 -16.94 13.02
N ARG A 19 -5.27 -15.81 12.48
CA ARG A 19 -5.79 -15.74 11.11
C ARG A 19 -5.21 -14.55 10.36
N ILE A 20 -4.47 -14.84 9.30
CA ILE A 20 -3.83 -13.86 8.41
C ILE A 20 -4.22 -14.20 6.98
N ALA A 21 -5.19 -13.46 6.42
CA ALA A 21 -5.76 -13.76 5.11
C ALA A 21 -6.20 -15.23 4.99
N LYS A 22 -5.57 -16.02 4.11
CA LYS A 22 -5.84 -17.46 3.93
C LYS A 22 -5.05 -18.36 4.89
N TRP A 23 -4.00 -17.83 5.53
CA TRP A 23 -3.17 -18.60 6.46
C TRP A 23 -3.79 -18.57 7.85
N GLN A 24 -3.86 -19.74 8.49
CA GLN A 24 -4.45 -19.91 9.82
C GLN A 24 -3.66 -20.94 10.61
N GLN A 25 -3.57 -20.73 11.92
CA GLN A 25 -2.96 -21.69 12.84
C GLN A 25 -3.70 -21.64 14.17
N THR A 26 -3.99 -22.81 14.73
CA THR A 26 -4.76 -22.94 15.97
C THR A 26 -3.88 -23.57 17.05
N PHE A 27 -3.97 -23.02 18.26
CA PHE A 27 -3.29 -23.51 19.45
C PHE A 27 -4.36 -23.88 20.49
N ASN A 28 -4.25 -25.06 21.08
CA ASN A 28 -5.18 -25.49 22.11
C ASN A 28 -4.88 -24.74 23.42
N GLY A 29 -5.93 -24.24 24.06
CA GLY A 29 -5.85 -23.44 25.28
C GLY A 29 -5.93 -21.93 25.06
N THR A 30 -6.16 -21.23 26.17
CA THR A 30 -6.40 -19.77 26.23
C THR A 30 -5.50 -19.07 27.26
N SER A 31 -4.53 -19.78 27.82
CA SER A 31 -3.59 -19.22 28.80
C SER A 31 -2.59 -18.25 28.17
N ASP A 32 -2.00 -17.38 28.98
CA ASP A 32 -1.02 -16.39 28.52
C ASP A 32 0.20 -17.03 27.84
N LEU A 33 0.61 -18.23 28.26
CA LEU A 33 1.65 -19.00 27.59
C LEU A 33 1.27 -19.39 26.16
N VAL A 34 -0.01 -19.70 25.91
CA VAL A 34 -0.52 -20.02 24.58
C VAL A 34 -0.62 -18.76 23.73
N ILE A 35 -1.04 -17.64 24.32
CA ILE A 35 -1.09 -16.34 23.64
C ILE A 35 0.31 -15.90 23.23
N HIS A 36 1.30 -16.00 24.12
CA HIS A 36 2.70 -15.70 23.82
C HIS A 36 3.19 -16.52 22.61
N LYS A 37 2.96 -17.84 22.61
CA LYS A 37 3.31 -18.71 21.48
C LYS A 37 2.60 -18.30 20.18
N ALA A 38 1.33 -17.91 20.27
CA ALA A 38 0.58 -17.43 19.11
C ALA A 38 1.15 -16.10 18.57
N ILE A 39 1.56 -15.18 19.45
CA ILE A 39 2.23 -13.93 19.06
C ILE A 39 3.57 -14.22 18.37
N GLU A 40 4.37 -15.14 18.91
CA GLU A 40 5.65 -15.53 18.34
C GLU A 40 5.50 -16.11 16.91
N GLU A 41 4.55 -17.03 16.72
CA GLU A 41 4.27 -17.63 15.41
C GLU A 41 3.70 -16.62 14.40
N ARG A 42 2.82 -15.72 14.85
CA ARG A 42 2.35 -14.60 14.04
C ARG A 42 3.51 -13.68 13.62
N ASN A 43 4.44 -13.38 14.54
CA ASN A 43 5.59 -12.53 14.26
C ASN A 43 6.50 -13.16 13.20
N LYS A 44 6.63 -14.49 13.16
CA LYS A 44 7.33 -15.21 12.07
C LYS A 44 6.68 -14.95 10.71
N GLN A 45 5.34 -14.93 10.63
CA GLN A 45 4.63 -14.56 9.39
C GLN A 45 4.88 -13.10 9.00
N TYR A 46 4.87 -12.17 9.96
CA TYR A 46 5.13 -10.75 9.68
C TYR A 46 6.54 -10.47 9.13
N ARG A 47 7.53 -11.29 9.51
CA ARG A 47 8.91 -11.19 9.02
C ARG A 47 9.07 -11.61 7.56
N GLN A 48 8.15 -12.39 6.98
CA GLN A 48 8.25 -12.84 5.59
C GLN A 48 8.31 -11.65 4.62
N PRO A 49 9.22 -11.62 3.62
CA PRO A 49 9.39 -10.46 2.74
C PRO A 49 8.11 -9.99 2.03
N SER A 50 7.29 -10.94 1.58
CA SER A 50 6.02 -10.70 0.87
C SER A 50 4.90 -10.19 1.78
N PHE A 51 5.02 -10.33 3.10
CA PHE A 51 4.00 -9.91 4.02
C PHE A 51 3.93 -8.38 4.12
N LEU A 52 2.74 -7.84 3.84
CA LEU A 52 2.39 -6.44 3.95
C LEU A 52 1.02 -6.36 4.63
N LEU A 53 0.97 -5.74 5.80
CA LEU A 53 -0.27 -5.61 6.55
C LEU A 53 -1.18 -4.55 5.90
N THR A 54 -2.44 -4.89 5.67
CA THR A 54 -3.45 -3.95 5.17
C THR A 54 -3.53 -2.72 6.07
N GLY A 55 -3.58 -1.53 5.46
CA GLY A 55 -3.55 -0.25 6.19
C GLY A 55 -2.14 0.25 6.51
N TRP A 56 -1.15 -0.64 6.60
CA TRP A 56 0.27 -0.29 6.84
C TRP A 56 1.09 -0.20 5.55
N SER A 57 0.57 -0.71 4.44
CA SER A 57 1.28 -0.76 3.17
C SER A 57 0.53 -0.07 2.03
N VAL A 58 1.30 0.37 1.03
CA VAL A 58 0.82 0.85 -0.26
C VAL A 58 1.01 -0.22 -1.32
N ASN A 59 -0.08 -0.55 -2.02
CA ASN A 59 -0.04 -1.50 -3.14
C ASN A 59 0.80 -0.97 -4.29
N LEU A 60 1.56 -1.86 -4.91
CA LEU A 60 2.28 -1.59 -6.15
C LEU A 60 1.33 -1.76 -7.35
N PHE A 61 1.60 -1.03 -8.42
CA PHE A 61 0.90 -1.21 -9.69
C PHE A 61 1.74 -2.07 -10.63
N ASP A 62 1.11 -3.02 -11.32
CA ASP A 62 1.76 -3.70 -12.44
C ASP A 62 1.85 -2.72 -13.62
N LYS A 63 2.98 -2.76 -14.35
CA LYS A 63 3.17 -2.00 -15.58
C LYS A 63 2.31 -2.55 -16.73
N ASN A 64 1.92 -3.82 -16.66
CA ASN A 64 1.11 -4.47 -17.69
C ASN A 64 -0.39 -4.18 -17.53
N ASP A 65 -0.85 -3.84 -16.32
CA ASP A 65 -2.27 -3.57 -16.01
C ASP A 65 -2.64 -2.09 -16.23
N ILE A 66 -2.32 -1.55 -17.41
CA ILE A 66 -2.73 -0.19 -17.77
C ILE A 66 -4.10 -0.21 -18.42
N SER A 67 -5.10 0.32 -17.71
CA SER A 67 -6.42 0.56 -18.26
C SER A 67 -6.56 1.98 -18.82
N ILE A 68 -7.00 2.05 -20.07
CA ILE A 68 -7.44 3.27 -20.75
C ILE A 68 -8.92 3.08 -21.10
N THR A 69 -9.75 4.01 -20.68
CA THR A 69 -11.19 4.00 -20.97
C THR A 69 -11.47 4.96 -22.12
N ASN A 70 -12.16 4.48 -23.15
CA ASN A 70 -12.61 5.30 -24.28
C ASN A 70 -14.04 5.78 -24.06
N HIS A 71 -14.27 7.08 -24.19
CA HIS A 71 -15.58 7.74 -24.02
C HIS A 71 -16.09 8.36 -25.33
N GLY A 72 -15.53 7.99 -26.48
CA GLY A 72 -15.86 8.50 -27.81
C GLY A 72 -15.31 9.89 -28.09
N LYS A 73 -15.54 10.88 -27.20
CA LYS A 73 -15.00 12.26 -27.34
C LYS A 73 -13.60 12.43 -26.75
N TYR A 74 -13.25 11.57 -25.80
CA TYR A 74 -11.96 11.60 -25.10
C TYR A 74 -11.60 10.21 -24.61
N ILE A 75 -10.31 10.00 -24.38
CA ILE A 75 -9.80 8.85 -23.65
C ILE A 75 -9.33 9.29 -22.27
N GLN A 76 -9.39 8.39 -21.29
CA GLN A 76 -8.94 8.68 -19.94
C GLN A 76 -8.25 7.49 -19.28
N THR A 77 -7.36 7.80 -18.35
CA THR A 77 -6.83 6.80 -17.42
C THR A 77 -6.94 7.33 -15.99
N ALA A 78 -7.32 6.45 -15.06
CA ALA A 78 -7.44 6.76 -13.66
C ALA A 78 -6.08 6.57 -12.97
N MET A 79 -5.69 7.51 -12.13
CA MET A 79 -4.48 7.40 -11.34
C MET A 79 -4.63 8.19 -10.03
N ARG A 80 -3.57 8.19 -9.21
CA ARG A 80 -3.54 9.00 -8.00
C ARG A 80 -2.50 10.10 -8.17
N THR A 81 -2.80 11.26 -7.64
CA THR A 81 -1.81 12.35 -7.48
C THR A 81 -0.63 11.85 -6.65
N MET A 82 0.58 12.35 -6.94
CA MET A 82 1.78 11.87 -6.24
C MET A 82 1.81 12.34 -4.79
N VAL A 83 1.34 13.54 -4.53
CA VAL A 83 1.13 14.08 -3.18
C VAL A 83 -0.30 13.74 -2.76
N ASP A 84 -0.51 13.37 -1.49
CA ASP A 84 -1.82 13.05 -0.89
C ASP A 84 -2.55 11.82 -1.47
N ARG A 85 -2.14 11.29 -2.63
CA ARG A 85 -2.72 10.11 -3.29
C ARG A 85 -4.21 10.26 -3.61
N LYS A 86 -4.69 11.48 -3.86
CA LYS A 86 -6.07 11.76 -4.30
C LYS A 86 -6.30 11.13 -5.67
N VAL A 87 -7.45 10.48 -5.84
CA VAL A 87 -7.86 9.91 -7.12
C VAL A 87 -8.08 11.04 -8.12
N SER A 88 -7.52 10.91 -9.31
CA SER A 88 -7.70 11.88 -10.38
C SER A 88 -7.54 11.21 -11.75
N TYR A 89 -7.99 11.92 -12.78
CA TYR A 89 -8.07 11.40 -14.13
C TYR A 89 -7.20 12.25 -15.05
N LYS A 90 -6.40 11.59 -15.90
CA LYS A 90 -5.76 12.25 -17.04
C LYS A 90 -6.63 11.97 -18.26
N ARG A 91 -7.18 13.03 -18.85
CA ARG A 91 -8.05 12.98 -20.03
C ARG A 91 -7.33 13.57 -21.23
N ILE A 92 -7.50 12.96 -22.40
CA ILE A 92 -7.04 13.48 -23.69
C ILE A 92 -8.26 13.52 -24.62
N TYR A 93 -8.59 14.71 -25.12
CA TYR A 93 -9.71 14.90 -26.03
C TYR A 93 -9.28 14.56 -27.46
N LEU A 94 -10.05 13.69 -28.12
CA LEU A 94 -9.74 13.20 -29.46
C LEU A 94 -9.95 14.26 -30.55
N THR A 95 -10.56 15.40 -30.20
CA THR A 95 -10.64 16.58 -31.07
C THR A 95 -9.28 17.27 -31.27
N ARG A 96 -8.33 17.08 -30.35
CA ARG A 96 -7.00 17.73 -30.41
C ARG A 96 -5.91 16.80 -30.89
N VAL A 97 -6.03 15.52 -30.59
CA VAL A 97 -5.02 14.50 -30.88
C VAL A 97 -5.72 13.26 -31.41
N PRO A 98 -5.33 12.73 -32.58
CA PRO A 98 -5.86 11.48 -33.11
C PRO A 98 -5.66 10.31 -32.13
N LEU A 99 -6.57 9.34 -32.16
CA LEU A 99 -6.56 8.19 -31.25
C LEU A 99 -5.21 7.44 -31.27
N GLU A 100 -4.66 7.24 -32.46
CA GLU A 100 -3.37 6.55 -32.70
C GLU A 100 -2.19 7.19 -31.97
N GLN A 101 -2.24 8.50 -31.71
CA GLN A 101 -1.22 9.22 -30.96
C GLN A 101 -1.61 9.36 -29.48
N ALA A 102 -2.91 9.50 -29.20
CA ALA A 102 -3.42 9.71 -27.85
C ALA A 102 -3.22 8.49 -26.93
N GLU A 103 -3.49 7.28 -27.43
CA GLU A 103 -3.32 6.05 -26.67
C GLU A 103 -1.88 5.78 -26.24
N PRO A 104 -0.88 5.72 -27.14
CA PRO A 104 0.51 5.48 -26.74
C PRO A 104 1.04 6.60 -25.85
N ALA A 105 0.60 7.84 -26.05
CA ALA A 105 0.98 8.95 -25.21
C ALA A 105 0.44 8.81 -23.77
N LEU A 106 -0.82 8.38 -23.62
CA LEU A 106 -1.42 8.12 -22.31
C LEU A 106 -0.81 6.90 -21.61
N THR A 107 -0.49 5.85 -22.37
CA THR A 107 0.21 4.66 -21.87
C THR A 107 1.60 5.01 -21.36
N ASN A 108 2.39 5.78 -22.13
CA ASN A 108 3.72 6.24 -21.72
C ASN A 108 3.65 7.13 -20.47
N PHE A 109 2.65 8.03 -20.42
CA PHE A 109 2.40 8.86 -19.24
C PHE A 109 2.12 8.00 -17.99
N LYS A 110 1.28 6.97 -18.14
CA LYS A 110 0.92 6.05 -17.06
C LYS A 110 2.11 5.19 -16.64
N LEU A 111 2.93 4.70 -17.57
CA LEU A 111 4.14 3.94 -17.27
C LEU A 111 5.16 4.75 -16.46
N GLU A 112 5.39 6.02 -16.82
CA GLU A 112 6.27 6.90 -16.08
C GLU A 112 5.74 7.12 -14.64
N TRP A 113 4.43 7.34 -14.51
CA TRP A 113 3.77 7.47 -13.22
C TRP A 113 3.89 6.20 -12.36
N ILE A 114 3.61 5.02 -12.93
CA ILE A 114 3.71 3.72 -12.24
C ILE A 114 5.13 3.51 -11.72
N SER A 115 6.15 3.80 -12.54
CA SER A 115 7.55 3.65 -12.16
C SER A 115 7.89 4.50 -10.92
N LYS A 116 7.50 5.77 -10.93
CA LYS A 116 7.74 6.69 -9.80
C LYS A 116 6.94 6.32 -8.57
N HIS A 117 5.66 5.99 -8.74
CA HIS A 117 4.79 5.54 -7.65
C HIS A 117 5.36 4.30 -6.97
N ASN A 118 5.73 3.28 -7.75
CA ASN A 118 6.25 2.02 -7.20
C ASN A 118 7.59 2.20 -6.49
N HIS A 119 8.45 3.09 -6.99
CA HIS A 119 9.71 3.44 -6.32
C HIS A 119 9.46 3.98 -4.90
N ILE A 120 8.55 4.95 -4.78
CA ILE A 120 8.19 5.53 -3.48
C ILE A 120 7.46 4.52 -2.60
N ALA A 121 6.52 3.76 -3.15
CA ALA A 121 5.75 2.76 -2.42
C ALA A 121 6.65 1.66 -1.82
N ARG A 122 7.71 1.23 -2.52
CA ARG A 122 8.69 0.28 -1.95
C ARG A 122 9.40 0.86 -0.74
N LYS A 123 9.87 2.11 -0.81
CA LYS A 123 10.53 2.80 0.32
C LYS A 123 9.57 2.98 1.50
N TYR A 124 8.35 3.44 1.23
CA TYR A 124 7.29 3.57 2.23
C TYR A 124 7.01 2.24 2.93
N ASN A 125 6.76 1.17 2.15
CA ASN A 125 6.46 -0.16 2.68
C ASN A 125 7.63 -0.72 3.51
N GLN A 126 8.87 -0.44 3.12
CA GLN A 126 10.04 -0.84 3.90
C GLN A 126 10.09 -0.16 5.27
N ILE A 127 9.81 1.14 5.35
CA ILE A 127 9.77 1.89 6.61
C ILE A 127 8.62 1.39 7.49
N MET A 128 7.41 1.31 6.94
CA MET A 128 6.24 0.85 7.68
C MET A 128 6.38 -0.59 8.17
N LYS A 129 7.03 -1.46 7.38
CA LYS A 129 7.30 -2.83 7.80
C LYS A 129 8.25 -2.90 8.99
N LYS A 130 9.30 -2.07 9.01
CA LYS A 130 10.21 -1.99 10.17
C LYS A 130 9.47 -1.53 11.42
N GLU A 131 8.58 -0.55 11.27
CA GLU A 131 7.78 -0.05 12.38
C GLU A 131 6.77 -1.09 12.88
N LEU A 132 6.08 -1.78 11.98
CA LEU A 132 5.18 -2.89 12.32
C LEU A 132 5.90 -3.98 13.12
N LEU A 133 7.12 -4.36 12.69
CA LEU A 133 7.92 -5.37 13.38
C LEU A 133 8.40 -4.89 14.77
N ARG A 134 8.58 -3.58 14.96
CA ARG A 134 8.89 -3.00 16.28
C ARG A 134 7.71 -3.18 17.24
N TYR A 135 6.50 -2.79 16.82
CA TYR A 135 5.29 -3.01 17.64
C TYR A 135 5.07 -4.49 17.90
N ALA A 136 5.18 -5.33 16.87
CA ALA A 136 5.02 -6.77 17.01
C ALA A 136 5.96 -7.39 18.05
N ARG A 137 7.19 -6.87 18.17
CA ARG A 137 8.17 -7.26 19.19
C ARG A 137 7.79 -6.75 20.58
N GLU A 138 7.32 -5.51 20.68
CA GLU A 138 6.81 -4.96 21.94
C GLU A 138 5.62 -5.78 22.47
N GLU A 139 4.72 -6.23 21.60
CA GLU A 139 3.62 -7.14 22.03
C GLU A 139 4.13 -8.49 22.53
N GLU A 140 5.20 -9.02 21.94
CA GLU A 140 5.83 -10.28 22.35
C GLU A 140 6.49 -10.13 23.73
N GLU A 141 7.20 -9.03 23.97
CA GLU A 141 7.90 -8.76 25.23
C GLU A 141 6.94 -8.42 26.39
N THR A 142 5.85 -7.72 26.11
CA THR A 142 4.97 -7.16 27.14
C THR A 142 3.66 -7.93 27.32
N LEU A 143 3.27 -8.77 26.35
CA LEU A 143 1.92 -9.36 26.27
C LEU A 143 0.81 -8.30 26.36
N TYR A 144 1.07 -7.09 25.86
CA TYR A 144 0.07 -6.05 25.68
C TYR A 144 -0.09 -5.72 24.20
N PRO A 145 -1.32 -5.41 23.74
CA PRO A 145 -1.57 -5.01 22.37
C PRO A 145 -0.95 -3.62 22.11
N SER A 146 -0.03 -3.54 21.17
CA SER A 146 0.70 -2.30 20.84
C SER A 146 0.61 -1.94 19.36
N ILE A 147 0.22 -2.86 18.47
CA ILE A 147 0.06 -2.56 17.04
C ILE A 147 -1.19 -1.67 16.86
N PRO A 148 -1.02 -0.39 16.45
CA PRO A 148 -2.18 0.47 16.21
C PRO A 148 -2.94 0.04 14.96
N LYS A 149 -4.18 0.55 14.84
CA LYS A 149 -4.97 0.37 13.62
C LYS A 149 -4.21 1.00 12.44
N GLY A 150 -4.01 0.21 11.39
CA GLY A 150 -3.24 0.64 10.22
C GLY A 150 -3.94 1.77 9.48
N GLU A 151 -3.31 2.94 9.46
CA GLU A 151 -3.73 4.09 8.67
C GLU A 151 -2.61 4.53 7.74
N PHE A 152 -3.00 5.10 6.60
CA PHE A 152 -2.05 5.62 5.64
C PHE A 152 -1.39 6.89 6.19
N ASP A 153 -0.08 6.82 6.44
CA ASP A 153 0.70 7.98 6.85
C ASP A 153 0.98 8.90 5.64
N LYS A 154 0.07 9.85 5.49
CA LYS A 154 0.15 10.92 4.50
C LYS A 154 1.42 11.76 4.65
N THR A 155 1.89 11.98 5.87
CA THR A 155 3.05 12.84 6.14
C THR A 155 4.34 12.17 5.71
N LEU A 156 4.52 10.89 6.05
CA LEU A 156 5.64 10.08 5.61
C LEU A 156 5.66 9.96 4.08
N TRP A 157 4.52 9.66 3.48
CA TRP A 157 4.40 9.56 2.02
C TRP A 157 4.81 10.85 1.32
N ASN A 158 4.24 11.99 1.73
CA ASN A 158 4.54 13.29 1.11
C ASN A 158 6.00 13.68 1.28
N ARG A 159 6.62 13.36 2.43
CA ARG A 159 8.06 13.56 2.65
C ARG A 159 8.90 12.75 1.67
N LEU A 160 8.58 11.46 1.46
CA LEU A 160 9.27 10.60 0.50
C LEU A 160 9.09 11.06 -0.94
N VAL A 161 7.89 11.52 -1.31
CA VAL A 161 7.62 12.07 -2.64
C VAL A 161 8.51 13.27 -2.91
N LEU A 162 8.58 14.22 -1.97
CA LEU A 162 9.38 15.43 -2.12
C LEU A 162 10.88 15.16 -2.11
N SER A 163 11.36 14.20 -1.30
CA SER A 163 12.78 13.85 -1.26
C SER A 163 13.25 13.13 -2.54
N GLU A 164 12.43 12.25 -3.10
CA GLU A 164 12.83 11.43 -4.26
C GLU A 164 12.56 12.10 -5.61
N LEU A 165 11.45 12.83 -5.74
CA LEU A 165 11.04 13.42 -7.02
C LEU A 165 11.34 14.92 -7.10
N GLY A 166 11.57 15.56 -5.96
CA GLY A 166 11.80 16.98 -5.84
C GLY A 166 10.54 17.80 -5.51
N PRO A 167 10.67 19.13 -5.46
CA PRO A 167 9.59 20.02 -5.04
C PRO A 167 8.45 20.06 -6.05
N ILE A 168 7.23 20.27 -5.55
CA ILE A 168 6.00 20.35 -6.36
C ILE A 168 6.13 21.33 -7.54
N ARG A 169 6.79 22.48 -7.31
CA ARG A 169 6.98 23.54 -8.31
C ARG A 169 7.83 23.14 -9.52
N LYS A 170 8.54 22.00 -9.46
CA LYS A 170 9.35 21.49 -10.56
C LYS A 170 8.51 20.88 -11.70
N PHE A 171 7.24 20.57 -11.44
CA PHE A 171 6.38 19.86 -12.39
C PHE A 171 5.09 20.65 -12.65
N ASP A 172 4.71 20.72 -13.93
CA ASP A 172 3.47 21.39 -14.37
C ASP A 172 2.21 20.53 -14.15
N ASN A 173 2.34 19.36 -13.52
CA ASN A 173 1.25 18.42 -13.33
C ASN A 173 1.31 17.75 -11.96
N PRO A 174 0.15 17.38 -11.37
CA PRO A 174 0.08 16.79 -10.02
C PRO A 174 0.56 15.33 -9.96
N TYR A 175 1.00 14.77 -11.09
CA TYR A 175 1.50 13.41 -11.24
C TYR A 175 3.03 13.34 -11.29
N PHE A 176 3.69 14.50 -11.32
CA PHE A 176 5.13 14.68 -11.47
C PHE A 176 5.73 13.91 -12.67
N VAL A 177 4.98 13.79 -13.76
CA VAL A 177 5.45 13.18 -15.01
C VAL A 177 6.16 14.24 -15.85
N LYS A 178 7.39 13.99 -16.32
CA LYS A 178 8.20 15.00 -17.02
C LYS A 178 7.68 15.27 -18.44
N LYS A 179 7.23 14.22 -19.14
CA LYS A 179 6.67 14.32 -20.49
C LYS A 179 5.16 14.51 -20.43
N SER A 180 4.72 15.65 -19.87
CA SER A 180 3.28 15.94 -19.67
C SER A 180 2.60 16.68 -20.82
N LYS A 181 3.38 17.19 -21.79
CA LYS A 181 2.86 17.85 -22.99
C LYS A 181 2.52 16.80 -24.04
N VAL A 182 1.25 16.41 -24.05
CA VAL A 182 0.54 15.75 -25.15
C VAL A 182 -0.67 16.61 -25.40
#